data_AF-K1YL64-F1
#
_entry.id   AF-K1YL64-F1
#
_cell.length_a   1.000
_cell.length_b   1.000
_cell.length_c   1.000
_cell.angle_alpha   90.00
_cell.angle_beta   90.00
_cell.angle_gamma   90.00
#
_symmetry.space_group_name_H-M   'P 1'
#
loop_
_entity.id
_entity.type
_entity.pdbx_description
1 polymer ?
#
loop_
_entity_poly.entity_id
_entity_poly.type
_entity_poly.pdbx_seq_one_letter_code
_entity_poly.pdbx_strand_id
1 'polypeptide(L)'
;MLFDDDVIKKAILNNAEEHDVILNDLEKFDKLLQDENFDEVFKGSKNILSFFDKEMKEHFLQEEEVLFPAVLLNKTDNKTISLVLILQKEHGVILEKVEFLKKEKNNYDNYKDSNYITLLQKIIVELMEHSKKEMKELYPLLENLTH
;
A
#
# COMPACT_ATOMS: atom_id res chain seq x y z
N MET A 1 -4.75 17.13 -22.30
CA MET A 1 -4.69 17.99 -21.11
C MET A 1 -3.56 17.41 -20.28
N LEU A 2 -2.38 18.02 -20.36
CA LEU A 2 -1.24 17.65 -19.52
C LEU A 2 -1.61 18.09 -18.11
N PHE A 3 -1.41 17.21 -17.12
CA PHE A 3 -1.68 17.50 -15.72
C PHE A 3 -0.99 18.80 -15.30
N ASP A 4 -1.66 19.60 -14.47
CA ASP A 4 -1.08 20.83 -13.91
C ASP A 4 0.10 20.46 -13.01
N ASP A 5 1.26 21.08 -13.23
CA ASP A 5 2.50 20.80 -12.48
C ASP A 5 2.31 20.98 -10.97
N ASP A 6 1.43 21.90 -10.56
CA ASP A 6 1.10 22.12 -9.14
C ASP A 6 0.27 20.96 -8.56
N VAL A 7 -0.56 20.31 -9.38
CA VAL A 7 -1.32 19.11 -8.99
C VAL A 7 -0.37 17.92 -8.81
N ILE A 8 0.59 17.74 -9.71
CA ILE A 8 1.60 16.67 -9.59
C ILE A 8 2.46 16.89 -8.35
N LYS A 9 2.96 18.12 -8.12
CA LYS A 9 3.78 18.44 -6.94
C LYS A 9 3.04 18.17 -5.64
N LYS A 10 1.76 18.58 -5.55
CA LYS A 10 0.93 18.31 -4.39
C LYS A 10 0.67 16.81 -4.20
N ALA A 11 0.43 16.07 -5.28
CA ALA A 11 0.25 14.63 -5.23
C ALA A 11 1.50 13.91 -4.72
N ILE A 12 2.70 14.32 -5.17
CA ILE A 12 3.98 13.75 -4.71
C ILE A 12 4.16 13.98 -3.20
N LEU A 13 3.97 15.21 -2.73
CA LEU A 13 4.13 15.56 -1.31
C LEU A 13 3.13 14.80 -0.43
N ASN A 14 1.85 14.80 -0.82
CA ASN A 14 0.81 14.09 -0.06
C ASN A 14 1.10 12.60 0.02
N ASN A 15 1.50 11.98 -1.08
CA ASN A 15 1.74 10.54 -1.14
C ASN A 15 3.00 10.16 -0.34
N ALA A 16 4.03 11.02 -0.29
CA ALA A 16 5.21 10.84 0.56
C ALA A 16 4.84 10.84 2.05
N GLU A 17 4.03 11.82 2.47
CA GLU A 17 3.55 11.92 3.86
C GLU A 17 2.62 10.76 4.24
N GLU A 18 1.78 10.31 3.30
CA GLU A 18 0.93 9.13 3.48
C GLU A 18 1.75 7.86 3.71
N HIS A 19 2.88 7.71 3.03
CA HIS A 19 3.76 6.55 3.19
C HIS A 19 4.31 6.40 4.62
N ASP A 20 4.67 7.51 5.27
CA ASP A 20 5.10 7.48 6.67
C ASP A 20 3.95 7.05 7.60
N VAL A 21 2.72 7.51 7.34
CA VAL A 21 1.53 7.11 8.12
C VAL A 21 1.23 5.62 7.93
N ILE A 22 1.21 5.16 6.68
CA ILE A 22 0.97 3.77 6.29
C ILE A 22 2.01 2.86 6.96
N LEU A 23 3.30 3.17 6.84
CA LEU A 23 4.36 2.38 7.46
C LEU A 23 4.23 2.33 8.98
N ASN A 24 3.94 3.46 9.62
CA ASN A 24 3.74 3.51 11.07
C ASN A 24 2.57 2.64 11.53
N ASP A 25 1.46 2.61 10.78
CA ASP A 25 0.31 1.78 11.12
C ASP A 25 0.57 0.30 10.84
N LEU A 26 1.26 -0.03 9.74
CA LEU A 26 1.69 -1.39 9.45
C LEU A 26 2.65 -1.94 10.51
N GLU A 27 3.60 -1.14 10.98
CA GLU A 27 4.52 -1.54 12.07
C GLU A 27 3.80 -1.78 13.40
N LYS A 28 2.76 -0.98 13.71
CA LYS A 28 1.93 -1.23 14.90
C LYS A 28 1.17 -2.54 14.76
N PHE A 29 0.60 -2.83 13.58
CA PHE A 29 -0.12 -4.07 13.35
C PHE A 29 0.81 -5.29 13.38
N ASP A 30 1.99 -5.20 12.80
CA ASP A 30 3.01 -6.26 12.85
C ASP A 30 3.40 -6.60 14.30
N LYS A 31 3.66 -5.58 15.14
CA LYS A 31 3.94 -5.79 16.58
C LYS A 31 2.79 -6.49 17.31
N LEU A 32 1.55 -6.03 17.11
CA LEU A 32 0.38 -6.66 17.71
C LEU A 32 0.22 -8.13 17.31
N LEU A 33 0.59 -8.47 16.07
CA LEU A 33 0.55 -9.83 15.55
C LEU A 33 1.70 -10.70 16.08
N GLN A 34 2.88 -10.13 16.36
CA GLN A 34 4.02 -10.83 16.95
C GLN A 34 3.85 -11.12 18.44
N ASP A 35 3.16 -10.24 19.17
CA ASP A 35 2.90 -10.40 20.60
C ASP A 35 1.83 -11.47 20.92
N GLU A 36 1.31 -12.18 19.90
CA GLU A 36 0.24 -13.18 19.99
C GLU A 36 -1.01 -12.71 20.76
N ASN A 37 -1.20 -11.38 20.86
CA ASN A 37 -2.34 -10.77 21.54
C ASN A 37 -3.55 -10.74 20.60
N PHE A 38 -4.02 -11.94 20.24
CA PHE A 38 -5.05 -12.11 19.22
C PHE A 38 -6.38 -11.42 19.55
N ASP A 39 -6.67 -11.20 20.83
CA ASP A 39 -7.87 -10.45 21.25
C ASP A 39 -7.74 -8.95 20.92
N GLU A 40 -6.55 -8.36 21.04
CA GLU A 40 -6.29 -6.98 20.61
C GLU A 40 -6.18 -6.86 19.10
N VAL A 41 -5.53 -7.82 18.43
CA VAL A 41 -5.53 -7.91 16.96
C VAL A 41 -6.96 -7.99 16.43
N PHE A 42 -7.84 -8.75 17.08
CA PHE A 42 -9.23 -8.86 16.67
C PHE A 42 -9.99 -7.54 16.85
N LYS A 43 -9.83 -6.87 18.00
CA LYS A 43 -10.41 -5.53 18.23
C LYS A 43 -9.87 -4.52 17.21
N GLY A 44 -8.59 -4.61 16.87
CA GLY A 44 -7.92 -3.81 15.85
C GLY A 44 -8.28 -4.21 14.42
N SER A 45 -8.76 -5.44 14.18
CA SER A 45 -9.01 -5.97 12.83
C SER A 45 -10.04 -5.18 12.05
N LYS A 46 -10.98 -4.51 12.73
CA LYS A 46 -11.93 -3.60 12.09
C LYS A 46 -11.22 -2.36 11.55
N ASN A 47 -10.28 -1.82 12.30
CA ASN A 47 -9.47 -0.66 11.89
C ASN A 47 -8.52 -1.07 10.76
N ILE A 48 -7.88 -2.24 10.87
CA ILE A 48 -7.00 -2.80 9.83
C ILE A 48 -7.74 -2.99 8.51
N LEU A 49 -8.93 -3.61 8.54
CA LEU A 49 -9.70 -3.82 7.32
C LEU A 49 -10.25 -2.51 6.75
N SER A 50 -10.62 -1.55 7.62
CA SER A 50 -11.04 -0.22 7.18
C SER A 50 -9.90 0.55 6.51
N PHE A 51 -8.68 0.44 7.06
CA PHE A 51 -7.46 0.97 6.45
C PHE A 51 -7.25 0.39 5.05
N PHE A 52 -7.35 -0.94 4.91
CA PHE A 52 -7.24 -1.57 3.59
C PHE A 52 -8.38 -1.21 2.62
N ASP A 53 -9.59 -0.95 3.11
CA ASP A 53 -10.74 -0.65 2.25
C ASP A 53 -10.75 0.77 1.72
N LYS A 54 -10.22 1.70 2.48
CA LYS A 54 -10.29 3.11 2.13
C LYS A 54 -8.91 3.65 1.79
N GLU A 55 -8.05 3.73 2.79
CA GLU A 55 -6.78 4.45 2.69
C GLU A 55 -5.85 3.79 1.65
N MET A 56 -5.70 2.46 1.69
CA MET A 56 -4.83 1.76 0.74
C MET A 56 -5.37 1.77 -0.69
N LYS A 57 -6.70 1.61 -0.90
CA LYS A 57 -7.30 1.67 -2.24
C LYS A 57 -7.21 3.07 -2.84
N GLU A 58 -7.46 4.10 -2.05
CA GLU A 58 -7.34 5.50 -2.47
C GLU A 58 -5.88 5.83 -2.83
N HIS A 59 -4.92 5.34 -2.03
CA HIS A 59 -3.49 5.51 -2.28
C HIS A 59 -3.03 4.87 -3.60
N PHE A 60 -3.33 3.59 -3.81
CA PHE A 60 -2.99 2.89 -5.07
C PHE A 60 -3.65 3.54 -6.29
N LEU A 61 -4.89 4.03 -6.15
CA LEU A 61 -5.57 4.72 -7.24
C LEU A 61 -4.85 6.03 -7.59
N GLN A 62 -4.44 6.81 -6.60
CA GLN A 62 -3.69 8.05 -6.81
C GLN A 62 -2.34 7.77 -7.50
N GLU A 63 -1.66 6.70 -7.10
CA GLU A 63 -0.41 6.29 -7.74
C GLU A 63 -0.63 5.91 -9.20
N GLU A 64 -1.63 5.06 -9.48
CA GLU A 64 -1.90 4.57 -10.83
C GLU A 64 -2.44 5.62 -11.79
N GLU A 65 -3.27 6.55 -11.30
CA GLU A 65 -3.89 7.58 -12.14
C GLU A 65 -3.03 8.83 -12.30
N VAL A 66 -2.14 9.11 -11.34
CA VAL A 66 -1.38 10.37 -11.30
C VAL A 66 0.13 10.13 -11.30
N LEU A 67 0.66 9.41 -10.32
CA LEU A 67 2.11 9.35 -10.11
C LEU A 67 2.82 8.49 -11.16
N PHE A 68 2.34 7.28 -11.42
CA PHE A 68 2.93 6.38 -12.41
C PHE A 68 2.90 7.01 -13.82
N PRO A 69 1.79 7.60 -14.31
CA PRO A 69 1.80 8.34 -15.56
C PRO A 69 2.80 9.51 -15.56
N ALA A 70 2.88 10.28 -14.47
CA ALA A 70 3.82 11.40 -14.38
C ALA A 70 5.28 10.95 -14.49
N VAL A 71 5.64 9.86 -13.80
CA VAL A 71 6.97 9.24 -13.91
C VAL A 71 7.25 8.78 -15.34
N LEU A 72 6.31 8.08 -15.96
CA LEU A 72 6.49 7.54 -17.32
C LEU A 72 6.59 8.65 -18.39
N LEU A 73 5.91 9.77 -18.20
CA LEU A 73 6.00 10.93 -19.09
C LEU A 73 7.35 11.66 -18.98
N ASN A 74 7.95 11.68 -17.78
CA ASN A 74 9.28 12.27 -17.59
C ASN A 74 10.40 11.35 -18.07
N LYS A 75 10.34 10.07 -17.67
CA LYS A 75 11.42 9.12 -17.86
C LYS A 75 10.93 7.80 -18.44
N THR A 76 10.81 7.76 -19.75
CA THR A 76 10.37 6.57 -20.49
C THR A 76 11.53 5.64 -20.86
N ASP A 77 12.23 5.09 -19.86
CA ASP A 77 13.21 4.03 -20.09
C ASP A 77 12.71 2.65 -19.64
N ASN A 78 13.32 1.58 -20.15
CA ASN A 78 12.89 0.21 -19.86
C ASN A 78 12.89 -0.11 -18.35
N LYS A 79 13.82 0.49 -17.59
CA LYS A 79 13.91 0.27 -16.14
C LYS A 79 12.70 0.89 -15.43
N THR A 80 12.36 2.12 -15.81
CA THR A 80 11.24 2.88 -15.24
C THR A 80 9.91 2.24 -15.59
N ILE A 81 9.73 1.85 -16.85
CA ILE A 81 8.55 1.09 -17.30
C ILE A 81 8.42 -0.22 -16.51
N SER A 82 9.51 -0.96 -16.35
CA SER A 82 9.49 -2.23 -15.60
C SER A 82 9.14 -2.02 -14.13
N LEU A 83 9.68 -0.97 -13.50
CA LEU A 83 9.36 -0.63 -12.12
C LEU A 83 7.86 -0.35 -11.95
N VAL A 84 7.27 0.51 -12.77
CA VAL A 84 5.84 0.82 -12.72
C VAL A 84 4.98 -0.43 -12.90
N LEU A 85 5.29 -1.27 -13.88
CA LEU A 85 4.55 -2.53 -14.10
C LEU A 85 4.66 -3.50 -12.92
N ILE A 86 5.81 -3.54 -12.24
CA ILE A 86 6.00 -4.35 -11.04
C ILE A 86 5.14 -3.82 -9.89
N LEU A 87 5.13 -2.51 -9.66
CA LEU A 87 4.34 -1.88 -8.60
C LEU A 87 2.83 -2.10 -8.82
N GLN A 88 2.34 -1.85 -10.04
CA GLN A 88 0.94 -2.12 -10.40
C GLN A 88 0.54 -3.60 -10.21
N LYS A 89 1.44 -4.52 -10.57
CA LYS A 89 1.20 -5.94 -10.33
C LYS A 89 1.12 -6.25 -8.83
N GLU A 90 1.98 -5.63 -8.03
CA GLU A 90 1.99 -5.77 -6.57
C GLU A 90 0.67 -5.25 -5.96
N HIS A 91 0.16 -4.10 -6.41
CA HIS A 91 -1.15 -3.59 -6.00
C HIS A 91 -2.25 -4.63 -6.22
N GLY A 92 -2.34 -5.18 -7.44
CA GLY A 92 -3.34 -6.18 -7.78
C GLY A 92 -3.26 -7.42 -6.88
N VAL A 93 -2.06 -7.91 -6.61
CA VAL A 93 -1.83 -9.08 -5.73
C VAL A 93 -2.21 -8.78 -4.28
N ILE A 94 -1.86 -7.60 -3.76
CA ILE A 94 -2.21 -7.18 -2.39
C ILE A 94 -3.73 -7.03 -2.25
N LEU A 95 -4.37 -6.35 -3.21
CA LEU A 95 -5.82 -6.16 -3.23
C LEU A 95 -6.58 -7.49 -3.27
N GLU A 96 -6.13 -8.45 -4.10
CA GLU A 96 -6.74 -9.79 -4.15
C GLU A 96 -6.67 -10.51 -2.79
N LYS A 97 -5.52 -10.43 -2.11
CA LYS A 97 -5.35 -11.03 -0.77
C LYS A 97 -6.20 -10.34 0.29
N VAL A 98 -6.33 -9.02 0.24
CA VAL A 98 -7.22 -8.27 1.14
C VAL A 98 -8.68 -8.66 0.92
N GLU A 99 -9.12 -8.78 -0.33
CA GLU A 99 -10.49 -9.21 -0.64
C GLU A 99 -10.75 -10.65 -0.20
N PHE A 100 -9.77 -11.54 -0.33
CA PHE A 100 -9.85 -12.88 0.25
C PHE A 100 -9.95 -12.83 1.78
N LEU A 101 -9.09 -12.06 2.46
CA LEU A 101 -9.10 -11.90 3.91
C LEU A 101 -10.47 -11.41 4.44
N LYS A 102 -11.11 -10.48 3.73
CA LYS A 102 -12.46 -9.97 4.07
C LYS A 102 -13.54 -11.04 3.97
N LYS A 103 -13.48 -11.90 2.94
CA LYS A 103 -14.42 -13.01 2.78
C LYS A 103 -14.29 -14.01 3.91
N GLU A 104 -13.05 -14.35 4.28
CA GLU A 104 -12.77 -15.28 5.37
C GLU A 104 -13.25 -14.75 6.73
N LYS A 105 -13.15 -13.43 6.98
CA LYS A 105 -13.68 -12.83 8.23
C LYS A 105 -15.17 -13.11 8.47
N ASN A 106 -15.98 -13.14 7.41
CA ASN A 106 -17.42 -13.35 7.52
C ASN A 106 -17.80 -14.83 7.75
N ASN A 107 -16.88 -15.76 7.51
CA ASN A 107 -17.12 -17.20 7.58
C ASN A 107 -16.74 -17.84 8.93
N TYR A 108 -16.04 -17.11 9.81
CA TYR A 108 -15.46 -17.68 11.02
C TYR A 108 -15.88 -16.95 12.30
N ASP A 109 -16.83 -17.55 13.03
CA ASP A 109 -17.12 -17.24 14.44
C ASP A 109 -15.99 -17.68 15.40
N ASN A 110 -14.90 -18.27 14.89
CA ASN A 110 -13.73 -18.69 15.66
C ASN A 110 -12.44 -18.07 15.06
N TYR A 111 -12.19 -16.84 15.49
CA TYR A 111 -11.18 -15.87 15.02
C TYR A 111 -9.72 -16.20 15.41
N LYS A 112 -9.49 -17.38 15.99
CA LYS A 112 -8.16 -17.94 16.29
C LYS A 112 -7.64 -18.84 15.17
N ASP A 113 -8.26 -18.79 13.99
CA ASP A 113 -7.74 -19.52 12.83
C ASP A 113 -6.37 -18.93 12.47
N SER A 114 -5.32 -19.73 12.70
CA SER A 114 -3.94 -19.39 12.40
C SER A 114 -3.77 -18.95 10.94
N ASN A 115 -4.62 -19.42 10.02
CA ASN A 115 -4.54 -19.06 8.61
C ASN A 115 -4.94 -17.61 8.35
N TYR A 116 -5.98 -17.10 9.02
CA TYR A 116 -6.40 -15.69 8.88
C TYR A 116 -5.30 -14.74 9.36
N ILE A 117 -4.75 -15.02 10.54
CA ILE A 117 -3.67 -14.23 11.13
C ILE A 117 -2.40 -14.30 10.26
N THR A 118 -2.03 -15.49 9.78
CA THR A 118 -0.87 -15.68 8.90
C THR A 118 -1.03 -14.90 7.60
N LEU A 119 -2.22 -14.93 7.00
CA LEU A 119 -2.51 -14.17 5.78
C LEU A 119 -2.42 -12.66 6.04
N LEU A 120 -3.01 -12.19 7.15
CA LEU A 120 -2.95 -10.78 7.52
C LEU A 120 -1.51 -10.30 7.73
N GLN A 121 -0.69 -11.05 8.47
CA GLN A 121 0.74 -10.78 8.64
C GLN A 121 1.45 -10.70 7.28
N LYS A 122 1.18 -11.66 6.39
CA LYS A 122 1.79 -11.68 5.06
C LYS A 122 1.43 -10.45 4.23
N ILE A 123 0.17 -10.00 4.26
CA ILE A 123 -0.27 -8.78 3.57
C ILE A 123 0.47 -7.55 4.13
N ILE A 124 0.58 -7.45 5.46
CA ILE A 124 1.27 -6.32 6.11
C ILE A 124 2.74 -6.26 5.68
N VAL A 125 3.45 -7.39 5.73
CA VAL A 125 4.85 -7.46 5.32
C VAL A 125 5.01 -7.09 3.85
N GLU A 126 4.18 -7.63 2.97
CA GLU A 126 4.22 -7.31 1.54
C GLU A 126 3.96 -5.82 1.28
N LEU A 127 3.01 -5.20 1.99
CA LEU A 127 2.73 -3.77 1.86
C LEU A 127 3.90 -2.92 2.38
N MET A 128 4.54 -3.31 3.48
CA MET A 128 5.74 -2.62 3.97
C MET A 128 6.92 -2.71 2.98
N GLU A 129 7.13 -3.89 2.37
CA GLU A 129 8.17 -4.08 1.35
C GLU A 129 7.88 -3.28 0.09
N HIS A 130 6.61 -3.21 -0.31
CA HIS A 130 6.12 -2.42 -1.43
C HIS A 130 6.36 -0.92 -1.21
N SER A 131 5.87 -0.34 -0.10
CA SER A 131 6.09 1.07 0.23
C SER A 131 7.58 1.44 0.30
N LYS A 132 8.42 0.56 0.87
CA LYS A 132 9.88 0.77 0.88
C LYS A 132 10.48 0.80 -0.53
N LYS A 133 9.96 0.00 -1.46
CA LYS A 133 10.40 0.00 -2.86
C LYS A 133 10.02 1.30 -3.54
N GLU A 134 8.82 1.81 -3.32
CA GLU A 134 8.37 3.07 -3.89
C GLU A 134 9.20 4.24 -3.41
N MET A 135 9.37 4.38 -2.10
CA MET A 135 10.22 5.42 -1.51
C MET A 135 11.67 5.37 -2.03
N LYS A 136 12.21 4.17 -2.26
CA LYS A 136 13.61 3.99 -2.69
C LYS A 136 13.81 4.13 -4.19
N GLU A 137 12.83 3.74 -5.00
CA GLU A 137 13.02 3.58 -6.45
C GLU A 137 12.10 4.47 -7.29
N LEU A 138 10.85 4.68 -6.88
CA LEU A 138 9.86 5.48 -7.61
C LEU A 138 9.98 6.97 -7.26
N TYR A 139 9.98 7.29 -5.96
CA TYR A 139 9.97 8.67 -5.47
C TYR A 139 11.18 9.50 -5.93
N PRO A 140 12.40 8.96 -5.99
CA PRO A 140 13.53 9.70 -6.56
C PRO A 140 13.34 10.07 -8.04
N LEU A 141 12.49 9.33 -8.78
CA LEU A 141 12.14 9.69 -10.15
C LEU A 141 11.12 10.83 -10.21
N LEU A 142 10.27 10.94 -9.18
CA LEU A 142 9.29 12.02 -9.01
C LEU A 142 9.94 13.33 -8.54
N GLU A 143 10.97 13.29 -7.68
CA GLU A 143 11.67 14.51 -7.25
C GLU A 143 12.27 15.29 -8.44
N ASN A 144 12.76 14.57 -9.46
CA ASN A 144 13.28 15.15 -10.70
C ASN A 144 12.20 15.86 -11.55
N LEU A 145 10.91 15.72 -11.25
CA LEU A 145 9.82 16.49 -11.88
C LEU A 145 9.61 17.87 -11.25
N THR A 146 10.15 18.11 -10.06
CA THR A 146 9.81 19.29 -9.25
C THR A 146 10.81 20.45 -9.35
N HIS A 147 11.92 20.24 -10.08
CA HIS A 147 12.96 21.23 -10.41
C HIS A 147 12.80 21.80 -11.81
#